data_AF-A0A3C1FU53-F1
#
_entry.id   AF-A0A3C1FU53-F1
#
_cell.length_a   1.000
_cell.length_b   1.000
_cell.length_c   1.000
_cell.angle_alpha   90.00
_cell.angle_beta   90.00
_cell.angle_gamma   90.00
#
_symmetry.space_group_name_H-M   'P 1'
#
loop_
_entity.id
_entity.type
_entity.pdbx_description
1 polymer ?
#
loop_
_entity_poly.entity_id
_entity_poly.type
_entity_poly.pdbx_seq_one_letter_code
_entity_poly.pdbx_strand_id
1 'polypeptide(L)' 'QGDRLKVEVKVWDALKGQGKLTLETKHRTKDGRIIPVEIMANYLTFGGKELNCAFARDISQRNRQRRIC' A
#
# COMPACT_ATOMS: atom_id res chain seq x y z
N GLN A 1 4.41 -16.13 -13.64
CA GLN A 1 3.23 -15.55 -12.96
C GLN A 1 3.68 -14.26 -12.27
N GLY A 2 3.63 -13.05 -12.84
CA GLY A 2 2.88 -12.56 -13.98
C GLY A 2 1.80 -11.54 -13.58
N ASP A 3 2.06 -10.60 -12.66
CA ASP A 3 1.16 -9.43 -12.48
C ASP A 3 1.72 -8.23 -11.66
N ARG A 4 3.05 -8.03 -11.60
CA ARG A 4 3.62 -6.96 -10.75
C ARG A 4 3.43 -5.55 -11.33
N LEU A 5 3.38 -5.44 -12.66
CA LEU A 5 3.43 -4.18 -13.39
C LEU A 5 2.07 -3.47 -13.55
N LYS A 6 0.94 -4.13 -13.27
CA LYS A 6 -0.40 -3.52 -13.42
C LYS A 6 -0.87 -2.73 -12.20
N VAL A 7 -0.31 -3.03 -11.03
CA VAL A 7 -0.69 -2.37 -9.77
C VAL A 7 -0.09 -0.96 -9.69
N GLU A 8 1.14 -0.77 -10.18
CA GLU A 8 1.85 0.51 -10.12
C GLU A 8 1.16 1.62 -10.94
N VAL A 9 0.67 1.29 -12.15
CA VAL A 9 0.08 2.29 -13.06
C VAL A 9 -1.23 2.85 -12.50
N LYS A 10 -2.12 2.01 -11.95
CA LYS A 10 -3.40 2.49 -11.39
C LYS A 10 -3.24 3.28 -10.09
N VAL A 11 -2.29 2.89 -9.26
CA VAL A 11 -2.04 3.54 -7.97
C VAL A 11 -1.51 4.96 -8.18
N TRP A 12 -0.67 5.17 -9.18
CA TRP A 12 -0.09 6.48 -9.47
C TRP A 12 -1.13 7.49 -9.99
N ASP A 13 -1.99 7.09 -10.92
CA ASP A 13 -3.11 7.94 -11.39
C ASP A 13 -4.07 8.30 -10.24
N ALA A 14 -4.41 7.33 -9.39
CA ALA A 14 -5.25 7.57 -8.22
C ALA A 14 -4.60 8.54 -7.22
N LEU A 15 -3.29 8.44 -7.02
CA LEU A 15 -2.51 9.32 -6.15
C LEU A 15 -2.43 10.75 -6.68
N LYS A 16 -2.26 10.94 -8.00
CA LYS A 16 -2.30 12.28 -8.61
C LYS A 16 -3.65 12.95 -8.48
N GLY A 17 -4.74 12.19 -8.57
CA GLY A 17 -6.10 12.72 -8.44
C GLY A 17 -6.53 13.01 -7.00
N GLN A 18 -6.21 12.14 -6.05
CA GLN A 18 -6.74 12.19 -4.68
C GLN A 18 -5.72 12.69 -3.63
N GLY A 19 -4.43 12.79 -4.00
CA GLY A 19 -3.33 13.18 -3.12
C GLY A 19 -2.88 12.10 -2.12
N LYS A 20 -3.78 11.19 -1.73
CA LYS A 20 -3.51 10.06 -0.83
C LYS A 20 -4.33 8.83 -1.22
N LEU A 21 -3.77 7.66 -0.94
CA LEU A 21 -4.41 6.37 -1.18
C LEU A 21 -4.10 5.43 0.00
N THR A 22 -5.13 4.83 0.58
CA THR A 22 -4.96 3.77 1.57
C THR A 22 -5.54 2.47 1.03
N LEU A 23 -4.76 1.40 1.05
CA LEU A 23 -5.19 0.07 0.63
C LEU A 23 -4.72 -1.02 1.61
N GLU A 24 -5.52 -2.05 1.77
CA GLU A 24 -5.13 -3.25 2.50
C GLU A 24 -4.73 -4.34 1.48
N THR A 25 -3.53 -4.89 1.64
CA THR A 25 -3.00 -5.94 0.76
C THR A 25 -2.28 -7.01 1.56
N LYS A 26 -1.84 -8.07 0.89
CA LYS A 26 -1.11 -9.19 1.49
C LYS A 26 0.31 -9.19 0.97
N HIS A 27 1.29 -9.06 1.86
CA HIS A 27 2.70 -9.10 1.52
C HIS A 27 3.32 -10.43 1.93
N ARG A 28 4.28 -10.90 1.12
CA ARG A 28 5.09 -12.08 1.44
C ARG A 28 6.37 -11.63 2.12
N THR A 29 6.59 -12.10 3.35
CA THR A 29 7.86 -11.89 4.06
C THR A 29 8.98 -12.70 3.41
N LYS A 30 10.23 -12.40 3.75
CA LYS A 30 11.40 -13.17 3.31
C LYS A 30 11.27 -14.66 3.66
N ASP A 31 10.69 -14.98 4.82
CA ASP A 31 10.43 -16.35 5.28
C ASP A 31 9.20 -17.02 4.60
N GLY A 32 8.62 -16.39 3.59
CA GLY A 32 7.50 -16.93 2.81
C GLY A 32 6.12 -16.77 3.47
N ARG A 33 6.03 -16.19 4.67
CA ARG A 33 4.75 -15.95 5.35
C ARG A 33 3.98 -14.84 4.66
N ILE A 34 2.66 -15.01 4.53
CA ILE A 34 1.78 -13.98 4.02
C ILE A 34 1.22 -13.19 5.20
N ILE A 35 1.57 -11.90 5.27
CA ILE A 35 1.09 -10.98 6.29
C ILE A 35 0.14 -9.96 5.67
N PRO A 36 -1.03 -9.69 6.27
CA PRO A 36 -1.84 -8.56 5.88
C PRO A 36 -1.11 -7.26 6.25
N VAL A 37 -1.00 -6.35 5.28
CA VAL A 37 -0.39 -5.03 5.44
C VAL A 37 -1.34 -3.96 4.94
N GLU A 38 -1.40 -2.85 5.65
CA GLU A 38 -2.07 -1.63 5.21
C GLU A 38 -1.01 -0.72 4.60
N ILE A 39 -1.19 -0.32 3.34
CA ILE A 39 -0.33 0.61 2.64
C ILE A 39 -1.04 1.95 2.54
N MET A 40 -0.42 2.99 3.08
CA MET A 40 -0.85 4.38 2.93
C MET A 40 0.14 5.12 2.05
N ALA A 41 -0.23 5.35 0.80
CA ALA A 41 0.54 6.11 -0.18
C ALA A 41 0.10 7.57 -0.20
N ASN A 42 1.07 8.48 -0.31
CA ASN A 42 0.86 9.92 -0.38
C ASN A 42 1.64 10.47 -1.56
N TYR A 43 0.97 11.30 -2.35
CA TYR A 43 1.60 12.05 -3.42
C TYR A 43 2.20 13.33 -2.83
N LEU A 44 3.50 13.51 -3.04
CA LEU A 44 4.25 14.66 -2.53
C LEU A 44 5.02 15.29 -3.67
N THR A 45 5.07 16.62 -3.69
CA THR A 45 5.94 17.36 -4.60
C THR A 45 7.05 18.00 -3.78
N PHE A 46 8.30 17.59 -4.02
CA PHE A 46 9.46 18.12 -3.31
C PHE A 46 10.55 18.52 -4.31
N GLY A 47 10.96 19.79 -4.29
CA GLY A 47 11.96 20.32 -5.22
C GLY A 47 11.57 20.20 -6.70
N GLY A 48 10.28 20.30 -7.03
CA GLY A 48 9.77 20.14 -8.39
C GLY A 48 9.67 18.70 -8.88
N LYS A 49 9.94 17.71 -8.02
CA LYS A 49 9.81 16.28 -8.35
C LYS A 49 8.57 15.69 -7.70
N GLU A 50 7.82 14.91 -8.47
CA GLU A 50 6.69 14.12 -8.01
C GLU A 50 7.22 12.86 -7.30
N LEU A 51 6.81 12.65 -6.05
CA LEU A 51 7.23 11.54 -5.21
C LEU A 51 6.02 10.78 -4.68
N ASN A 52 6.16 9.46 -4.59
CA ASN A 52 5.24 8.61 -3.84
C ASN A 52 5.87 8.27 -2.49
N CYS A 53 5.27 8.72 -1.40
CA CYS A 53 5.63 8.25 -0.06
C CYS A 53 4.58 7.25 0.44
N ALA A 54 4.94 5.96 0.40
CA ALA A 54 4.10 4.88 0.88
C ALA A 54 4.58 4.34 2.24
N PHE A 55 3.67 4.29 3.20
CA PHE A 55 3.86 3.66 4.50
C PHE A 55 3.18 2.30 4.50
N ALA A 56 3.95 1.22 4.63
CA ALA A 56 3.41 -0.13 4.82
C ALA A 56 3.42 -0.49 6.30
N ARG A 57 2.23 -0.64 6.88
CA ARG A 57 2.03 -1.05 8.27
C ARG A 57 1.56 -2.50 8.30
N ASP A 58 2.27 -3.35 9.03
CA ASP A 58 1.76 -4.69 9.34
C ASP A 58 0.50 -4.57 10.19
N ILE A 59 -0.61 -5.15 9.72
CA ILE A 59 -1.88 -5.20 10.45
C ILE A 59 -2.18 -6.61 10.96
N SER A 60 -1.20 -7.53 10.90
CA SER A 60 -1.34 -8.90 11.40
C SER A 60 -1.76 -8.93 12.86
N GLN A 61 -1.27 -7.99 13.66
CA GLN A 61 -1.65 -7.85 15.07
C GLN A 61 -3.02 -7.18 15.27
N ARG A 62 -3.41 -6.24 14.39
CA ARG A 62 -4.64 -5.43 14.52
C ARG A 62 -5.89 -6.12 13.96
N ASN A 63 -5.71 -7.04 13.00
CA ASN A 63 -6.82 -7.84 12.45
C ASN A 63 -7.41 -8.87 13.42
N ARG A 64 -6.80 -9.07 14.60
CA ARG A 64 -7.42 -9.87 15.67
C ARG A 64 -8.67 -9.18 16.26
N GLN A 65 -8.86 -7.88 16.07
CA GLN A 65 -10.03 -7.13 16.56
C GLN A 65 -11.13 -6.90 15.53
N ARG A 66 -10.87 -7.04 14.21
CA ARG A 66 -11.88 -6.77 13.16
C ARG A 66 -12.77 -7.97 12.79
N ARG A 67 -12.66 -9.11 13.49
CA ARG A 67 -13.49 -10.31 13.29
C ARG A 67 -14.41 -10.62 14.48
N ILE A 68 -14.83 -9.60 15.23
CA ILE A 68 -15.88 -9.73 16.23
C ILE A 68 -16.86 -8.57 16.01
N CYS A 69 -17.85 -8.82 15.16
CA CYS A 69 -19.21 -8.26 15.17
C CYS A 69 -20.05 -9.15 14.26
#